data_AF-A0A3B9PAQ1-F1
#
_entry.id   AF-A0A3B9PAQ1-F1
#
_cell.length_a   1.000
_cell.length_b   1.000
_cell.length_c   1.000
_cell.angle_alpha   90.00
_cell.angle_beta   90.00
_cell.angle_gamma   90.00
#
_symmetry.space_group_name_H-M   'P 1'
#
loop_
_entity.id
_entity.type
_entity.pdbx_description
1 polymer ?
#
loop_
_entity_poly.entity_id
_entity_poly.type
_entity_poly.pdbx_seq_one_letter_code
_entity_poly.pdbx_strand_id
1 'polypeptide(L)' 'MVMTDVPAKIVYERPEALDPRVTHYCPGCTHGVAHRLIAEVLDEMGETGNTIGVASVGCSVFAYNYFNIDFVEA' A
#
# COMPACT_ATOMS: atom_id res chain seq x y z
N MET A 1 20.52 -5.29 -27.42
CA MET A 1 19.23 -5.51 -26.76
C MET A 1 19.01 -7.01 -26.77
N VAL A 2 19.20 -7.68 -25.63
CA VAL A 2 19.07 -9.14 -25.54
C VAL A 2 17.57 -9.44 -25.59
N MET A 3 17.10 -10.06 -26.68
CA MET A 3 15.74 -10.59 -26.76
C MET A 3 15.77 -11.98 -26.13
N THR A 4 15.28 -12.10 -24.91
CA THR A 4 15.02 -13.39 -24.27
C THR A 4 13.62 -13.85 -24.64
N ASP A 5 13.48 -15.13 -25.01
CA ASP A 5 12.23 -15.80 -25.39
C ASP A 5 11.32 -16.12 -24.19
N VAL A 6 11.62 -15.53 -23.02
CA VAL A 6 10.92 -15.78 -21.75
C VAL A 6 9.73 -14.84 -21.65
N PRO A 7 8.51 -15.34 -21.43
CA PRO A 7 7.34 -14.48 -21.22
C PRO A 7 7.56 -13.60 -20.00
N ALA A 8 7.33 -12.30 -20.15
CA ALA A 8 7.44 -11.35 -19.04
C ALA A 8 6.44 -11.71 -17.94
N LYS A 9 6.96 -11.97 -16.73
CA LYS A 9 6.15 -12.20 -15.54
C LYS A 9 5.92 -10.87 -14.83
N ILE A 10 4.67 -10.51 -14.57
CA ILE A 10 4.36 -9.41 -13.64
C ILE A 10 4.74 -9.89 -12.23
N VAL A 11 5.74 -9.23 -11.65
CA VAL A 11 6.22 -9.52 -10.29
C VAL A 11 5.68 -8.53 -9.27
N TYR A 12 5.06 -7.45 -9.74
CA TYR A 12 4.49 -6.41 -8.92
C TYR A 12 3.36 -5.74 -9.68
N GLU A 13 2.23 -5.60 -9.00
CA GLU A 13 1.14 -4.72 -9.36
C GLU A 13 0.80 -3.85 -8.14
N ARG A 14 0.16 -2.71 -8.36
CA ARG A 14 -0.24 -1.87 -7.22
C ARG A 14 -1.35 -2.60 -6.46
N PRO A 15 -1.24 -2.77 -5.13
CA PRO A 15 -2.31 -3.35 -4.32
C PRO A 15 -3.62 -2.58 -4.49
N GLU A 16 -4.73 -3.30 -4.59
CA GLU A 16 -6.08 -2.72 -4.58
C GLU A 16 -6.40 -2.07 -3.24
N ALA A 17 -5.85 -2.59 -2.14
CA ALA A 17 -5.94 -1.99 -0.82
C ALA A 17 -5.22 -0.63 -0.72
N LEU A 18 -4.41 -0.21 -1.71
CA LEU A 18 -3.66 1.05 -1.70
C LEU A 18 -4.16 2.03 -2.77
N ASP A 19 -4.87 3.06 -2.35
CA ASP A 19 -5.41 4.12 -3.21
C ASP A 19 -4.31 4.77 -4.09
N PRO A 20 -4.55 5.01 -5.39
CA PRO A 20 -3.56 5.55 -6.34
C PRO A 20 -3.11 6.99 -6.05
N ARG A 21 -3.71 7.68 -5.07
CA ARG A 21 -3.30 9.02 -4.63
C ARG A 21 -1.81 9.10 -4.29
N VAL A 22 -1.24 10.26 -4.60
CA VAL A 22 0.14 10.59 -4.22
C VAL A 22 0.20 10.80 -2.71
N THR A 23 1.17 10.16 -2.07
CA THR A 23 1.40 10.31 -0.63
C THR A 23 2.16 11.59 -0.32
N HIS A 24 1.91 12.17 0.85
CA HIS A 24 2.64 13.34 1.36
C HIS A 24 4.05 13.00 1.91
N TYR A 25 4.42 11.73 1.93
CA TYR A 25 5.69 11.26 2.49
C TYR A 25 6.90 11.80 1.75
N CYS A 26 7.93 12.16 2.52
CA CYS A 26 9.21 12.61 1.96
C CYS A 26 9.85 11.51 1.08
N PRO A 27 10.51 11.88 -0.04
CA PRO A 27 11.30 10.94 -0.84
C PRO A 27 12.33 10.21 0.02
N GLY A 28 12.35 8.87 -0.05
CA GLY A 28 13.26 8.03 0.72
C GLY A 28 12.81 7.72 2.16
N CYS A 29 11.66 8.24 2.63
CA CYS A 29 11.12 7.82 3.91
C CYS A 29 10.44 6.45 3.79
N THR A 30 10.44 5.67 4.88
CA THR A 30 9.96 4.29 4.87
C THR A 30 8.45 4.15 5.03
N HIS A 31 7.71 5.23 5.35
CA HIS A 31 6.26 5.16 5.54
C HIS A 31 5.52 4.73 4.27
N GLY A 32 5.89 5.28 3.10
CA GLY A 32 5.27 4.88 1.83
C GLY A 32 5.55 3.42 1.48
N VAL A 33 6.76 2.93 1.77
CA VAL A 33 7.12 1.52 1.58
C VAL A 33 6.35 0.63 2.54
N ALA A 34 6.27 1.01 3.81
CA ALA A 34 5.51 0.27 4.82
C ALA A 34 4.02 0.18 4.45
N HIS A 35 3.42 1.29 3.99
CA HIS A 35 2.03 1.28 3.53
C HIS A 35 1.80 0.33 2.36
N ARG A 36 2.70 0.36 1.36
CA ARG A 36 2.65 -0.57 0.22
C ARG A 36 2.73 -2.03 0.66
N LEU A 37 3.68 -2.36 1.54
CA LEU A 37 3.86 -3.73 2.04
C LEU A 37 2.64 -4.23 2.82
N ILE A 38 2.06 -3.37 3.68
CA ILE A 38 0.85 -3.72 4.42
C ILE A 38 -0.31 -3.95 3.45
N ALA A 39 -0.47 -3.12 2.42
CA ALA A 39 -1.52 -3.28 1.43
C ALA A 39 -1.35 -4.56 0.60
N GLU A 40 -0.12 -4.89 0.19
CA GLU A 40 0.20 -6.16 -0.49
C GLU A 40 -0.26 -7.36 0.36
N VAL A 41 0.10 -7.36 1.65
CA VAL A 41 -0.28 -8.44 2.57
C VAL A 41 -1.80 -8.51 2.79
N LEU A 42 -2.49 -7.37 2.90
CA LEU A 42 -3.94 -7.33 3.05
C LEU A 42 -4.66 -7.96 1.84
N ASP A 43 -4.20 -7.64 0.64
CA ASP A 43 -4.76 -8.20 -0.60
C ASP A 43 -4.41 -9.68 -0.76
N GLU A 44 -3.17 -10.08 -0.45
CA GLU A 44 -2.75 -11.50 -0.44
C GLU A 44 -3.57 -12.35 0.55
N MET A 45 -3.94 -11.78 1.68
CA MET A 45 -4.80 -12.43 2.68
C MET A 45 -6.29 -12.36 2.33
N GLY A 46 -6.70 -11.50 1.40
CA GLY A 46 -8.10 -11.25 1.08
C GLY A 46 -8.88 -10.55 2.20
N GLU A 47 -8.20 -9.80 3.07
CA GLU A 47 -8.77 -9.23 4.31
C GLU A 47 -9.10 -7.73 4.20
N THR A 48 -8.94 -7.12 3.01
CA THR A 48 -9.21 -5.70 2.78
C THR A 48 -10.64 -5.30 3.19
N GLY A 49 -11.65 -6.16 2.94
CA GLY A 49 -13.04 -5.92 3.36
C GLY A 49 -13.37 -6.20 4.83
N ASN A 50 -12.40 -6.72 5.60
CA ASN A 50 -12.57 -7.16 6.99
C ASN A 50 -11.52 -6.53 7.93
N THR A 51 -10.86 -5.45 7.49
CA THR A 51 -9.82 -4.77 8.26
C THR A 51 -10.27 -3.37 8.65
N ILE A 52 -10.06 -3.00 9.92
CA ILE A 52 -10.14 -1.62 10.40
C ILE A 52 -8.74 -1.17 10.80
N GLY A 53 -8.24 -0.13 10.16
CA GLY A 53 -6.97 0.50 10.47
C GLY A 53 -7.06 1.46 11.66
N VAL A 54 -5.94 1.67 12.34
CA VAL A 54 -5.79 2.70 13.38
C VAL A 54 -4.73 3.69 12.93
N ALA A 55 -5.14 4.92 12.62
CA ALA A 55 -4.24 5.98 12.21
C ALA A 55 -3.58 6.62 13.43
N SER A 56 -2.25 6.53 13.49
CA SER A 56 -1.42 7.12 14.54
C SER A 56 -1.28 8.64 14.41
N VAL A 57 -1.01 9.35 15.51
CA VAL A 57 -0.55 10.75 15.44
C VAL A 57 0.88 10.85 14.87
N GLY A 58 1.06 11.63 13.81
CA GLY A 58 2.37 11.90 13.19
C GLY A 58 2.33 11.98 11.67
N CYS A 59 3.46 11.75 11.01
CA CYS A 59 3.50 11.71 9.54
C CYS A 59 2.56 10.62 8.99
N SER A 60 2.45 9.47 9.66
CA SER A 60 1.57 8.37 9.25
C SER A 60 0.07 8.63 9.47
N VAL A 61 -0.34 9.74 10.08
CA VAL A 61 -1.76 9.99 10.42
C VAL A 61 -2.69 9.91 9.22
N PHE A 62 -2.21 10.32 8.04
CA PHE A 62 -2.99 10.31 6.81
C PHE A 62 -3.14 8.92 6.18
N ALA A 63 -2.82 7.83 6.87
CA ALA A 63 -3.00 6.46 6.38
C ALA A 63 -4.42 6.17 5.89
N TYR A 64 -5.44 6.75 6.55
CA TYR A 64 -6.84 6.66 6.14
C TYR A 64 -7.14 7.26 4.76
N ASN A 65 -6.25 8.09 4.20
CA ASN A 65 -6.38 8.62 2.85
C ASN A 65 -5.73 7.72 1.78
N TYR A 66 -4.93 6.74 2.19
CA TYR A 66 -4.09 5.93 1.31
C TYR A 66 -4.51 4.48 1.23
N PHE A 67 -5.15 3.96 2.27
CA PHE A 67 -5.66 2.60 2.26
C PHE A 67 -7.16 2.60 1.95
N ASN A 68 -7.59 1.63 1.15
CA ASN A 68 -9.00 1.39 0.82
C ASN A 68 -9.67 0.50 1.88
N ILE A 69 -9.53 0.87 3.15
CA ILE A 69 -10.16 0.21 4.32
C ILE A 69 -10.68 1.29 5.28
N ASP A 70 -11.53 0.90 6.23
CA ASP A 70 -12.03 1.82 7.25
C ASP A 70 -10.95 2.12 8.31
N PHE A 71 -10.94 3.34 8.85
CA PHE A 71 -9.99 3.75 9.88
C PHE A 71 -10.66 4.42 11.07
N VAL A 72 -10.01 4.27 12.22
CA VAL A 72 -10.18 5.13 13.40
C VAL A 72 -8.89 5.92 13.64
N GLU A 73 -9.02 7.16 14.11
CA GLU A 73 -7.88 7.98 14.54
C GLU A 73 -7.68 7.81 16.06
N ALA A 74 -6.45 7.55 16.50
CA ALA A 74 -6.12 7.29 17.91
C ALA A 74 -4.75 7.85 18.30
#